data_AF-F1L348-F1
#
_entry.id   AF-F1L348-F1
#
_cell.length_a   1.000
_cell.length_b   1.000
_cell.length_c   1.000
_cell.angle_alpha   90.00
_cell.angle_beta   90.00
_cell.angle_gamma   90.00
#
_symmetry.space_group_name_H-M   'P 1'
#
loop_
_entity.id
_entity.type
_entity.pdbx_description
1 polymer ?
#
loop_
_entity_poly.entity_id
_entity_poly.type
_entity_poly.pdbx_seq_one_letter_code
_entity_poly.pdbx_strand_id
1 'polypeptide(L)'
;MFGLLEALLWLVVCGTSLTVGNEDAKRLYDDLMVNYNKHRRPAMSPHEPVTIKLKLRLSQIIDVHEIDQIMTCSVWLKQVWIDKKLSWDPKNYGGVSVLYVPYEMIWVPDIVLYNNADSNYNITISTKATLHYSGEVTWEPPAIFKSMCQIDVRWFPFDEQKCHLKFGSWTYSEDLLVLELLDGEPHYELETNEFGEVDNITIVDDGIDLSDYYPSVEWDIMSRVAIRRTKNYPSCCPQSDAYIDIMYYLELRRKPLFYTVNLVFPCVGISFLTILVFYLPSDSGEKVTLCISILVALTVFFLLLTEIIPATSISLPLIGKYLLFTMVMVTLSVVVTVISLNLHFRTPTTHRMPEWVKWLFLKFLPKVLFMRRPLADTDDTYRRVSQRRGDNCEKVAINYHEHRVSRDIGRALSTSPVDERIQKLYYSPAVVKAFENVCFIAELLKKKDRDDKVDEDWKYVAMVLDRLFLLLFSFACFIGTVTILLQAPTLYDSREAIDLQYRPANISTPVTQ
;
A
#
# COMPACT_ATOMS: atom_id res chain seq x y z
N MET A 1 27.30 27.29 78.96
CA MET A 1 26.13 27.99 78.40
C MET A 1 26.51 29.21 77.55
N PHE A 2 27.71 29.80 77.68
CA PHE A 2 28.15 30.93 76.85
C PHE A 2 28.71 30.56 75.46
N GLY A 3 29.45 29.45 75.33
CA GLY A 3 30.06 29.07 74.03
C GLY A 3 29.08 28.61 72.94
N LEU A 4 27.89 28.12 73.33
CA LEU A 4 26.86 27.68 72.40
C LEU A 4 26.09 28.87 71.79
N LEU A 5 26.03 29.98 72.52
CA LEU A 5 25.39 31.22 72.09
C LEU A 5 26.29 32.00 71.12
N GLU A 6 27.61 31.99 71.32
CA GLU A 6 28.55 32.56 70.34
C GLU A 6 28.63 31.73 69.04
N ALA A 7 28.59 30.39 69.13
CA ALA A 7 28.54 29.54 67.94
C ALA A 7 27.25 29.73 67.13
N LEU A 8 26.10 29.91 67.81
CA LEU A 8 24.83 30.28 67.16
C LEU A 8 24.88 31.69 66.56
N LEU A 9 25.54 32.66 67.23
CA LEU A 9 25.70 34.01 66.69
C LEU A 9 26.57 34.01 65.41
N TRP A 10 27.65 33.22 65.39
CA TRP A 10 28.49 33.05 64.20
C TRP A 10 27.77 32.31 63.06
N LEU A 11 26.92 31.33 63.36
CA LEU A 11 26.07 30.66 62.36
C LEU A 11 24.97 31.57 61.81
N VAL A 12 24.40 32.46 62.63
CA VAL A 12 23.42 33.45 62.18
C VAL A 12 24.09 34.57 61.38
N VAL A 13 25.28 35.03 61.77
CA VAL A 13 26.04 36.08 61.06
C VAL A 13 26.65 35.56 59.75
N CYS A 14 27.10 34.30 59.68
CA CYS A 14 27.49 33.67 58.39
C CYS A 14 26.27 33.25 57.54
N GLY A 15 25.14 32.93 58.16
CA GLY A 15 23.89 32.59 57.49
C GLY A 15 23.19 33.77 56.82
N THR A 16 23.53 35.01 57.18
CA THR A 16 23.09 36.24 56.51
C THR A 16 24.09 36.70 55.43
N SER A 17 24.74 35.77 54.75
CA SER A 17 25.20 36.05 53.40
C SER A 17 23.95 36.32 52.57
N LEU A 18 23.58 37.60 52.48
CA LEU A 18 22.50 38.10 51.65
C LEU A 18 22.56 37.34 50.34
N THR A 19 21.52 36.58 50.04
CA THR A 19 21.25 36.10 48.70
C THR A 19 20.93 37.34 47.87
N VAL A 20 21.97 38.05 47.44
CA VAL A 20 21.89 39.14 46.49
C VAL A 20 21.51 38.46 45.18
N GLY A 21 20.19 38.38 44.92
CA GLY A 21 19.72 38.23 43.56
C GLY A 21 20.29 39.37 42.72
N ASN A 22 20.49 39.14 41.43
CA ASN A 22 21.11 40.12 40.54
C ASN A 22 20.28 41.41 40.46
N GLU A 23 20.52 42.35 41.38
CA GLU A 23 19.83 43.65 41.47
C GLU A 23 20.05 44.48 40.21
N ASP A 24 21.23 44.37 39.60
CA ASP A 24 21.57 45.07 38.36
C ASP A 24 20.74 44.60 37.18
N ALA A 25 20.46 43.29 37.07
CA ALA A 25 19.57 42.75 36.03
C ALA A 25 18.11 43.18 36.21
N LYS A 26 17.64 43.28 37.46
CA LYS A 26 16.30 43.80 37.76
C LYS A 26 16.20 45.29 37.38
N ARG A 27 17.19 46.09 37.78
CA ARG A 27 17.27 47.51 37.44
C ARG A 27 17.29 47.73 35.93
N LEU A 28 18.10 46.94 35.21
CA LEU A 28 18.16 46.96 33.75
C LEU A 28 16.80 46.66 33.12
N TYR A 29 16.11 45.63 33.60
CA TYR A 29 14.78 45.28 33.12
C TYR A 29 13.78 46.43 33.31
N ASP A 30 13.75 47.01 34.51
CA ASP A 30 12.84 48.12 34.82
C ASP A 30 13.16 49.35 33.93
N ASP A 31 14.44 49.71 33.77
CA ASP A 31 14.88 50.84 32.94
C ASP A 31 14.49 50.65 31.45
N LEU A 32 14.65 49.45 30.90
CA LEU A 32 14.32 49.15 29.50
C LEU A 32 12.81 49.16 29.25
N MET A 33 12.00 48.67 30.19
CA MET A 33 10.56 48.46 29.98
C MET A 33 9.70 49.71 30.19
N VAL A 34 10.17 50.73 30.94
CA VAL A 34 9.38 51.94 31.28
C VAL A 34 8.81 52.66 30.06
N ASN A 35 9.58 52.79 28.98
CA ASN A 35 9.19 53.51 27.76
C ASN A 35 9.03 52.61 26.52
N TYR A 36 9.02 51.28 26.72
CA TYR A 36 8.94 50.35 25.62
C TYR A 36 7.48 50.12 25.20
N ASN A 37 7.19 50.34 23.91
CA ASN A 37 5.87 50.05 23.35
C ASN A 37 5.95 48.86 22.39
N LYS A 38 5.45 47.71 22.86
CA LYS A 38 5.44 46.44 22.12
C LYS A 38 4.63 46.43 20.82
N HIS A 39 3.72 47.38 20.63
CA HIS A 39 2.92 47.47 19.41
C HIS A 39 3.64 48.22 18.28
N ARG A 40 4.80 48.83 18.57
CA ARG A 40 5.58 49.57 17.57
C ARG A 40 6.75 48.71 17.10
N ARG A 41 6.80 48.48 15.78
CA ARG A 41 7.94 47.86 15.07
C ARG A 41 9.26 48.53 15.45
N PRO A 42 10.35 47.78 15.74
CA PRO A 42 11.62 48.32 16.24
C PRO A 42 12.53 48.90 15.14
N ALA A 43 11.94 49.60 14.16
CA ALA A 43 12.69 50.29 13.11
C ALA A 43 13.15 51.69 13.56
N MET A 44 14.29 52.14 13.05
CA MET A 44 14.80 53.50 13.32
C MET A 44 14.00 54.55 12.54
N SER A 45 13.60 54.22 11.32
CA SER A 45 12.76 55.04 10.44
C SER A 45 11.48 54.30 10.04
N PRO A 46 10.36 54.99 9.77
CA PRO A 46 9.14 54.35 9.30
C PRO A 46 9.31 53.54 8.00
N HIS A 47 10.27 53.92 7.15
CA HIS A 47 10.51 53.36 5.81
C HIS A 47 11.65 52.33 5.78
N GLU A 48 12.34 52.10 6.90
CA GLU A 48 13.41 51.11 6.97
C GLU A 48 12.80 49.77 7.37
N PRO A 49 13.00 48.67 6.63
CA PRO A 49 12.49 47.36 6.99
C PRO A 49 13.20 46.77 8.22
N VAL A 50 12.53 45.91 8.96
CA VAL A 50 13.16 45.10 10.02
C VAL A 50 13.50 43.75 9.43
N THR A 51 14.79 43.38 9.46
CA THR A 51 15.25 42.05 9.04
C THR A 51 15.05 41.05 10.17
N ILE A 52 14.41 39.92 9.87
CA ILE A 52 14.23 38.80 10.78
C ILE A 52 14.85 37.57 10.16
N LYS A 53 15.78 36.97 10.87
CA LYS A 53 16.41 35.71 10.48
C LYS A 53 15.63 34.55 11.10
N LEU A 54 15.19 33.63 10.26
CA LEU A 54 14.43 32.45 10.65
C LEU A 54 15.25 31.19 10.47
N LYS A 55 15.20 30.31 11.47
CA LYS A 55 15.69 28.93 11.39
C LYS A 55 14.63 27.98 11.90
N LEU A 56 14.43 26.88 11.19
CA LEU A 56 13.60 25.78 11.67
C LEU A 56 14.50 24.67 12.20
N ARG A 57 14.29 24.26 13.45
CA ARG A 57 14.86 23.03 14.00
C ARG A 57 13.76 22.01 14.18
N LEU A 58 13.89 20.85 13.55
CA LEU A 58 12.92 19.77 13.65
C LEU A 58 13.27 18.87 14.83
N SER A 59 12.34 18.72 15.78
CA SER A 59 12.52 17.80 16.91
C SER A 59 11.98 16.41 16.59
N GLN A 60 10.77 16.32 16.03
CA GLN A 60 10.18 15.05 15.60
C GLN A 60 9.08 15.25 14.57
N ILE A 61 8.92 14.28 13.68
CA ILE A 61 7.72 14.11 12.86
C ILE A 61 6.77 13.27 13.69
N ILE A 62 5.67 13.88 14.15
CA ILE A 62 4.70 13.22 15.03
C ILE A 62 3.85 12.26 14.20
N ASP A 63 3.27 12.76 13.12
CA ASP A 63 2.35 12.01 12.28
C ASP A 63 2.22 12.62 10.89
N VAL A 64 1.96 11.80 9.89
CA VAL A 64 1.59 12.21 8.53
C VAL A 64 0.27 11.53 8.21
N HIS A 65 -0.83 12.22 8.47
CA HIS A 65 -2.15 11.66 8.28
C HIS A 65 -2.55 11.73 6.80
N GLU A 66 -2.61 10.57 6.12
CA GLU A 66 -2.84 10.51 4.68
C GLU A 66 -4.27 10.82 4.28
N ILE A 67 -5.25 10.44 5.10
CA ILE A 67 -6.68 10.65 4.85
C ILE A 67 -6.98 12.15 4.89
N ASP A 68 -6.55 12.82 5.96
CA ASP A 68 -6.77 14.25 6.15
C ASP A 68 -5.78 15.12 5.37
N GLN A 69 -4.72 14.54 4.81
CA GLN A 69 -3.64 15.24 4.09
C GLN A 69 -2.92 16.27 4.96
N ILE A 70 -2.59 15.88 6.20
CA ILE A 70 -1.98 16.75 7.22
C ILE A 70 -0.67 16.14 7.72
N MET A 71 0.41 16.92 7.67
CA MET A 71 1.66 16.59 8.34
C MET A 71 1.73 17.34 9.68
N THR A 72 1.98 16.61 10.76
CA THR A 72 2.16 17.15 12.11
C THR A 72 3.61 17.00 12.56
N CYS A 73 4.28 18.12 12.83
CA CYS A 73 5.67 18.13 13.29
C CYS A 73 5.83 18.95 14.57
N SER A 74 6.74 18.50 15.44
CA SER A 74 7.23 19.32 16.56
C SER A 74 8.53 19.98 16.15
N VAL A 75 8.55 21.30 16.20
CA VAL A 75 9.68 22.12 15.76
C VAL A 75 10.00 23.20 16.78
N TRP A 76 11.22 23.69 16.74
CA TRP A 76 11.64 24.94 17.37
C TRP A 76 11.82 25.97 16.26
N LEU A 77 11.06 27.06 16.33
CA LEU A 77 11.13 28.13 15.35
C LEU A 77 12.03 29.23 15.91
N LYS A 78 13.30 29.24 15.52
CA LYS A 78 14.25 30.25 15.98
C LYS A 78 14.10 31.51 15.14
N GLN A 79 13.85 32.63 15.81
CA GLN A 79 13.68 33.95 15.22
C GLN A 79 14.72 34.89 15.83
N VAL A 80 15.47 35.58 14.98
CA VAL A 80 16.49 36.54 15.42
C VAL A 80 16.28 37.87 14.72
N TRP A 81 16.13 38.94 15.49
CA TRP A 81 16.01 40.31 14.99
C TRP A 81 16.77 41.28 15.87
N ILE A 82 16.93 42.52 15.42
CA ILE A 82 17.61 43.57 16.17
C ILE A 82 16.59 44.61 16.60
N ASP A 83 16.49 44.86 17.90
CA ASP A 83 15.76 45.97 18.51
C ASP A 83 16.72 46.91 19.24
N LYS A 84 17.04 48.03 18.59
CA LYS A 84 17.96 49.03 19.14
C LYS A 84 17.44 49.68 20.42
N LYS A 85 16.13 49.67 20.70
CA LYS A 85 15.57 50.21 21.95
C LYS A 85 15.82 49.30 23.16
N LEU A 86 16.12 48.03 22.90
CA LEU A 86 16.46 47.04 23.91
C LEU A 86 17.99 46.85 24.02
N SER A 87 18.78 47.83 23.57
CA SER A 87 20.24 47.81 23.72
C SER A 87 20.68 48.55 24.99
N TRP A 88 21.76 48.08 25.61
CA TRP A 88 22.34 48.71 26.81
C TRP A 88 23.85 48.53 26.85
N ASP A 89 24.54 49.32 27.68
CA ASP A 89 25.96 49.13 27.96
C ASP A 89 26.12 48.23 29.20
N PRO A 90 26.72 47.02 29.08
CA PRO A 90 26.95 46.13 30.22
C PRO A 90 27.72 46.78 31.37
N LYS A 91 28.57 47.77 31.10
CA LYS A 91 29.36 48.47 32.13
C LYS A 91 28.49 49.21 33.15
N ASN A 92 27.31 49.68 32.75
CA ASN A 92 26.40 50.43 33.61
C ASN A 92 25.51 49.53 34.51
N TYR A 93 25.46 48.24 34.19
CA TYR A 93 24.54 47.26 34.81
C TYR A 93 25.30 46.02 35.28
N GLY A 94 26.41 46.20 35.99
CA GLY A 94 27.12 45.09 36.65
C GLY A 94 27.72 44.04 35.70
N GLY A 95 27.92 44.37 34.41
CA GLY A 95 28.44 43.44 33.41
C GLY A 95 27.39 42.50 32.81
N VAL A 96 26.09 42.75 33.01
CA VAL A 96 25.00 41.96 32.41
C VAL A 96 25.07 42.05 30.88
N SER A 97 25.35 40.93 30.21
CA SER A 97 25.41 40.84 28.74
C SER A 97 24.14 40.28 28.11
N VAL A 98 23.37 39.49 28.88
CA VAL A 98 22.16 38.79 28.44
C VAL A 98 21.05 38.97 29.45
N LEU A 99 19.85 39.26 28.97
CA LEU A 99 18.63 39.40 29.77
C LEU A 99 17.51 38.51 29.21
N TYR A 100 16.77 37.83 30.07
CA TYR A 100 15.65 36.96 29.66
C TYR A 100 14.31 37.63 29.97
N VAL A 101 13.52 37.92 28.95
CA VAL A 101 12.27 38.68 29.05
C VAL A 101 11.12 37.85 28.46
N PRO A 102 9.94 37.79 29.10
CA PRO A 102 8.76 37.19 28.48
C PRO A 102 8.43 37.85 27.14
N TYR A 103 8.19 37.06 26.08
CA TYR A 103 7.95 37.58 24.73
C TYR A 103 6.73 38.53 24.66
N GLU A 104 5.73 38.35 25.53
CA GLU A 104 4.51 39.18 25.62
C GLU A 104 4.76 40.65 25.99
N MET A 105 5.94 40.95 26.56
CA MET A 105 6.34 42.30 26.99
C MET A 105 7.09 43.07 25.89
N ILE A 106 7.60 42.39 24.88
CA ILE A 106 8.39 42.99 23.80
C ILE A 106 7.64 42.92 22.46
N TRP A 107 8.09 43.68 21.46
CA TRP A 107 7.60 43.50 20.10
C TRP A 107 8.13 42.18 19.55
N VAL A 108 7.25 41.41 18.94
CA VAL A 108 7.55 40.12 18.31
C VAL A 108 6.91 40.12 16.93
N PRO A 109 7.62 39.66 15.88
CA PRO A 109 7.04 39.61 14.55
C PRO A 109 5.93 38.57 14.45
N ASP A 110 4.95 38.84 13.60
CA ASP A 110 3.75 38.03 13.38
C ASP A 110 4.01 36.92 12.34
N ILE A 111 5.01 36.08 12.60
CA ILE A 111 5.35 34.96 11.72
C ILE A 111 4.36 33.82 11.94
N VAL A 112 3.61 33.50 10.88
CA VAL A 112 2.55 32.49 10.89
C VAL A 112 2.78 31.42 9.83
N LEU A 113 2.22 30.24 10.06
CA LEU A 113 2.16 29.18 9.07
C LEU A 113 0.95 29.40 8.15
N TYR A 114 1.19 29.71 6.87
CA TYR A 114 0.11 29.98 5.91
C TYR A 114 -0.68 28.74 5.51
N ASN A 115 0.00 27.60 5.33
CA ASN A 115 -0.64 26.32 4.99
C ASN A 115 -1.03 25.52 6.23
N ASN A 116 -1.46 26.20 7.29
CA ASN A 116 -1.94 25.56 8.51
C ASN A 116 -3.25 24.80 8.27
N ALA A 117 -3.31 23.56 8.74
CA ALA A 117 -4.50 22.72 8.68
C ALA A 117 -5.32 22.73 9.98
N ASP A 118 -4.82 23.37 11.04
CA ASP A 118 -5.52 23.53 12.32
C ASP A 118 -6.30 24.85 12.39
N SER A 119 -7.32 24.93 13.26
CA SER A 119 -8.09 26.16 13.47
C SER A 119 -7.33 27.23 14.26
N ASN A 120 -6.29 26.83 15.00
CA ASN A 120 -5.47 27.72 15.81
C ASN A 120 -4.15 28.04 15.09
N TYR A 121 -3.93 29.32 14.81
CA TYR A 121 -2.70 29.82 14.17
C TYR A 121 -1.64 30.27 15.19
N ASN A 122 -1.98 30.33 16.48
CA ASN A 122 -1.09 30.86 17.52
C ASN A 122 -0.17 29.77 18.07
N ILE A 123 1.09 30.15 18.31
CA ILE A 123 2.06 29.35 19.06
C ILE A 123 1.54 29.21 20.49
N THR A 124 1.30 27.97 20.93
CA THR A 124 0.61 27.67 22.19
C THR A 124 1.47 27.85 23.44
N ILE A 125 2.80 27.99 23.29
CA ILE A 125 3.74 28.01 24.41
C ILE A 125 4.38 29.39 24.57
N SER A 126 4.11 30.03 25.72
CA SER A 126 4.74 31.29 26.14
C SER A 126 6.15 31.06 26.68
N THR A 127 7.18 31.22 25.84
CA THR A 127 8.61 31.16 26.25
C THR A 127 9.21 32.54 26.51
N LYS A 128 10.36 32.60 27.19
CA LYS A 128 11.13 33.84 27.32
C LYS A 128 12.01 34.04 26.08
N ALA A 129 12.11 35.28 25.63
CA ALA A 129 13.09 35.70 24.64
C ALA A 129 14.42 36.05 25.33
N THR A 130 15.51 35.83 24.61
CA THR A 130 16.87 36.17 25.05
C THR A 130 17.27 37.48 24.38
N LEU A 131 17.47 38.51 25.19
CA LEU A 131 17.97 39.81 24.79
C LEU A 131 19.47 39.86 25.01
N HIS A 132 20.21 40.30 24.00
CA HIS A 132 21.63 40.56 24.08
C HIS A 132 21.90 42.08 24.16
N TYR A 133 22.99 42.49 24.82
CA TYR A 133 23.31 43.91 25.04
C TYR A 133 23.39 44.76 23.74
N SER A 134 23.69 44.12 22.61
CA SER A 134 23.72 44.73 21.28
C SER A 134 22.34 45.12 20.74
N GLY A 135 21.26 44.73 21.42
CA GLY A 135 19.88 44.82 20.95
C GLY A 135 19.45 43.64 20.08
N GLU A 136 20.29 42.60 19.92
CA GLU A 136 19.87 41.36 19.28
C GLU A 136 18.89 40.61 20.18
N VAL A 137 17.74 40.25 19.61
CA VAL A 137 16.70 39.47 20.27
C VAL A 137 16.61 38.12 19.60
N THR A 138 16.77 37.06 20.39
CA THR A 138 16.56 35.69 19.95
C THR A 138 15.32 35.13 20.65
N TRP A 139 14.38 34.61 19.88
CA TRP A 139 13.20 33.92 20.38
C TRP A 139 13.04 32.59 19.66
N GLU A 140 13.07 31.49 20.42
CA GLU A 140 13.01 30.13 19.89
C GLU A 140 11.90 29.34 20.62
N PRO A 141 10.62 29.62 20.32
CA PRO A 141 9.52 28.86 20.89
C PRO A 141 9.42 27.44 20.30
N PRO A 142 9.17 26.42 21.12
CA PRO A 142 8.73 25.12 20.64
C PRO A 142 7.26 25.21 20.22
N ALA A 143 6.94 24.64 19.07
CA ALA A 143 5.59 24.60 18.53
C ALA A 143 5.29 23.25 17.88
N ILE A 144 4.01 22.86 17.89
CA ILE A 144 3.50 21.77 17.08
C ILE A 144 2.77 22.41 15.91
N PHE A 145 3.29 22.20 14.69
CA PHE A 145 2.66 22.69 13.48
C PHE A 145 1.96 21.57 12.75
N LYS A 146 0.75 21.86 12.25
CA LYS A 146 -0.01 21.01 11.36
C LYS A 146 -0.10 21.68 10.01
N SER A 147 0.68 21.21 9.05
CA SER A 147 0.66 21.74 7.69
C SER A 147 -0.15 20.86 6.76
N MET A 148 -0.89 21.47 5.85
CA MET A 148 -1.51 20.76 4.73
C MET A 148 -0.41 20.21 3.80
N CYS A 149 -0.44 18.91 3.54
CA CYS A 149 0.48 18.21 2.66
C CYS A 149 -0.28 17.27 1.73
N GLN A 150 -0.22 17.53 0.43
CA GLN A 150 -0.87 16.68 -0.57
C GLN A 150 -0.09 15.38 -0.74
N ILE A 151 -0.74 14.26 -0.43
CA ILE A 151 -0.13 12.92 -0.46
C ILE A 151 -0.35 12.27 -1.84
N ASP A 152 0.74 11.83 -2.47
CA ASP A 152 0.69 11.03 -3.70
C ASP A 152 0.70 9.53 -3.36
N VAL A 153 -0.45 8.87 -3.52
CA VAL A 153 -0.65 7.45 -3.16
C VAL A 153 -0.31 6.46 -4.28
N ARG A 154 0.15 6.92 -5.45
CA ARG A 154 0.41 6.05 -6.64
C ARG A 154 1.23 4.81 -6.33
N TRP A 155 2.24 4.97 -5.47
CA TRP A 155 3.23 3.94 -5.18
C TRP A 155 3.09 3.34 -3.78
N PHE A 156 2.03 3.67 -3.04
CA PHE A 156 1.81 3.16 -1.68
C PHE A 156 1.90 1.62 -1.62
N PRO A 157 2.61 1.03 -0.63
CA PRO A 157 3.31 1.66 0.51
C PRO A 157 4.79 2.01 0.24
N PHE A 158 5.21 1.97 -1.01
CA PHE A 158 6.57 2.25 -1.47
C PHE A 158 6.67 3.69 -2.02
N ASP A 159 6.11 4.64 -1.29
CA ASP A 159 5.91 6.03 -1.70
C ASP A 159 6.93 7.00 -1.09
N GLU A 160 7.11 8.14 -1.79
CA GLU A 160 7.82 9.31 -1.30
C GLU A 160 6.85 10.50 -1.30
N GLN A 161 6.90 11.31 -0.25
CA GLN A 161 6.01 12.46 -0.04
C GLN A 161 6.81 13.74 0.08
N LYS A 162 6.32 14.82 -0.54
CA LYS A 162 6.93 16.15 -0.48
C LYS A 162 6.03 17.09 0.31
N CYS A 163 6.29 17.20 1.59
CA CYS A 163 5.57 18.10 2.48
C CYS A 163 6.34 19.41 2.68
N HIS A 164 5.62 20.49 2.98
CA HIS A 164 6.24 21.79 3.19
C HIS A 164 5.56 22.59 4.30
N LEU A 165 6.34 23.41 5.00
CA LEU A 165 5.88 24.38 5.98
C LEU A 165 6.12 25.79 5.42
N LYS A 166 5.04 26.54 5.19
CA LYS A 166 5.10 27.89 4.61
C LYS A 166 4.99 28.97 5.69
N PHE A 167 6.10 29.62 6.03
CA PHE A 167 6.11 30.72 7.01
C PHE A 167 6.19 32.08 6.34
N GLY A 168 5.46 33.05 6.88
CA GLY A 168 5.51 34.44 6.43
C GLY A 168 4.90 35.38 7.47
N SER A 169 5.10 36.69 7.32
CA SER A 169 4.39 37.69 8.13
C SER A 169 2.94 37.80 7.65
N TRP A 170 1.98 37.88 8.57
CA TRP A 170 0.58 38.08 8.18
C TRP A 170 0.27 39.54 7.82
N THR A 171 0.89 40.49 8.50
CA THR A 171 0.54 41.91 8.45
C THR A 171 1.52 42.74 7.62
N TYR A 172 2.81 42.43 7.67
CA TYR A 172 3.86 43.27 7.09
C TYR A 172 4.26 42.81 5.69
N SER A 173 4.36 43.75 4.76
CA SER A 173 4.94 43.58 3.42
C SER A 173 6.46 43.67 3.44
N GLU A 174 7.09 43.34 2.31
CA GLU A 174 8.55 43.36 2.09
C GLU A 174 9.21 44.69 2.47
N ASP A 175 8.52 45.82 2.23
CA ASP A 175 9.02 47.16 2.57
C ASP A 175 9.18 47.41 4.08
N LEU A 176 8.42 46.68 4.90
CA LEU A 176 8.40 46.86 6.36
C LEU A 176 9.12 45.72 7.09
N LEU A 177 9.13 44.53 6.54
CA LEU A 177 9.67 43.34 7.18
C LEU A 177 10.31 42.41 6.14
N VAL A 178 11.60 42.15 6.32
CA VAL A 178 12.37 41.26 5.44
C VAL A 178 12.70 39.98 6.18
N LEU A 179 12.33 38.84 5.59
CA LEU A 179 12.71 37.52 6.09
C LEU A 179 13.98 37.02 5.42
N GLU A 180 14.91 36.52 6.23
CA GLU A 180 16.16 35.89 5.82
C GLU A 180 16.30 34.50 6.45
N LEU A 181 16.95 33.59 5.73
CA LEU A 181 17.30 32.26 6.25
C LEU A 181 18.53 32.38 7.17
N LEU A 182 18.47 31.74 8.34
CA LEU A 182 19.58 31.71 9.29
C LEU A 182 20.45 30.47 9.02
N ASP A 183 21.74 30.73 8.78
CA ASP A 183 22.78 29.73 8.49
C ASP A 183 22.63 29.04 7.11
N GLY A 184 23.74 28.46 6.62
CA GLY A 184 23.81 27.78 5.32
C GLY A 184 24.43 28.64 4.21
N GLU A 185 24.93 28.00 3.17
CA GLU A 185 25.39 28.68 1.95
C GLU A 185 24.20 28.84 0.99
N PRO A 186 23.67 30.07 0.82
CA PRO A 186 22.56 30.29 -0.09
C PRO A 186 23.04 30.19 -1.54
N HIS A 187 22.30 29.44 -2.36
CA HIS A 187 22.40 29.54 -3.81
C HIS A 187 21.15 30.20 -4.38
N TYR A 188 21.34 30.92 -5.48
CA TYR A 188 20.28 31.67 -6.13
C TYR A 188 19.88 30.98 -7.43
N GLU A 189 18.59 30.69 -7.57
CA GLU A 189 18.02 30.16 -8.79
C GLU A 189 16.95 31.11 -9.33
N LEU A 190 16.73 31.06 -10.64
CA LEU A 190 15.67 31.80 -11.32
C LEU A 190 14.46 30.89 -11.44
N GLU A 191 13.39 31.21 -10.73
CA GLU A 191 12.11 30.50 -10.83
C GLU A 191 11.14 31.36 -11.65
N THR A 192 10.42 30.76 -12.59
CA THR A 192 9.34 31.45 -13.32
C THR A 192 8.03 31.21 -12.59
N ASN A 193 7.41 32.28 -12.11
CA ASN A 193 6.13 32.23 -11.40
C ASN A 193 4.98 31.80 -12.34
N GLU A 194 3.82 31.48 -11.75
CA GLU A 194 2.57 31.16 -12.48
C GLU A 194 2.15 32.27 -13.47
N PHE A 195 2.62 33.49 -13.27
CA PHE A 195 2.34 34.66 -14.13
C PHE A 195 3.41 34.89 -15.22
N GLY A 196 4.42 34.03 -15.32
CA GLY A 196 5.52 34.17 -16.30
C GLY A 196 6.61 35.17 -15.91
N GLU A 197 6.54 35.74 -14.70
CA GLU A 197 7.59 36.61 -14.14
C GLU A 197 8.74 35.76 -13.57
N VAL A 198 9.97 36.19 -13.82
CA VAL A 198 11.18 35.48 -13.37
C VAL A 198 11.68 36.14 -12.09
N ASP A 199 11.64 35.39 -10.98
CA ASP A 199 12.09 35.85 -9.67
C ASP A 199 13.34 35.12 -9.21
N ASN A 200 14.22 35.83 -8.50
CA ASN A 200 15.39 35.26 -7.86
C ASN A 200 14.98 34.61 -6.53
N ILE A 201 14.99 33.28 -6.47
CA ILE A 201 14.74 32.55 -5.23
C ILE A 201 16.05 32.26 -4.51
N THR A 202 16.02 32.26 -3.18
CA THR A 202 17.17 31.87 -2.35
C THR A 202 16.92 30.48 -1.81
N ILE A 203 17.80 29.54 -2.12
CA ILE A 203 17.69 28.13 -1.73
C ILE A 203 18.85 27.79 -0.79
N VAL A 204 18.53 27.06 0.28
CA VAL A 204 19.48 26.48 1.21
C VAL A 204 19.15 24.99 1.35
N ASP A 205 20.03 24.12 0.85
CA ASP A 205 19.80 22.66 0.86
C ASP A 205 19.70 22.08 2.28
N ASP A 206 20.50 22.61 3.20
CA ASP A 206 20.49 22.29 4.64
C ASP A 206 19.70 23.32 5.45
N GLY A 207 18.47 23.61 5.01
CA GLY A 207 17.65 24.66 5.59
C GLY A 207 17.02 24.31 6.94
N ILE A 208 16.90 23.02 7.28
CA ILE A 208 16.29 22.55 8.52
C ILE A 208 17.35 21.90 9.42
N ASP A 209 17.45 22.38 10.66
CA ASP A 209 18.35 21.81 11.66
C ASP A 209 17.78 20.51 12.24
N LEU A 210 18.56 19.43 12.19
CA LEU A 210 18.21 18.10 12.72
C LEU A 210 19.05 17.72 13.95
N SER A 211 19.75 18.65 14.59
CA SER A 211 20.65 18.37 15.73
C SER A 211 19.99 17.56 16.86
N ASP A 212 18.72 17.87 17.17
CA ASP A 212 17.93 17.23 18.23
C ASP A 212 16.78 16.38 17.66
N TYR A 213 16.94 15.88 16.42
CA TYR A 213 15.90 15.12 15.75
C TYR A 213 15.79 13.70 16.32
N TYR A 214 14.58 13.34 16.74
CA TYR A 214 14.22 11.96 17.06
C TYR A 214 13.70 11.26 15.81
N PRO A 215 14.37 10.18 15.34
CA PRO A 215 14.02 9.52 14.08
C PRO A 215 12.63 8.89 14.13
N SER A 216 11.84 9.10 13.06
CA SER A 216 10.52 8.48 12.93
C SER A 216 10.62 6.97 12.67
N VAL A 217 9.63 6.23 13.18
CA VAL A 217 9.50 4.79 12.97
C VAL A 217 8.94 4.47 11.59
N GLU A 218 8.21 5.41 10.99
CA GLU A 218 7.50 5.21 9.73
C GLU A 218 8.14 5.94 8.55
N TRP A 219 8.76 7.09 8.79
CA TRP A 219 9.30 7.94 7.74
C TRP A 219 10.82 8.08 7.85
N ASP A 220 11.49 8.15 6.71
CA ASP A 220 12.90 8.51 6.54
C ASP A 220 12.98 9.88 5.86
N ILE A 221 13.93 10.74 6.27
CA ILE A 221 14.09 12.08 5.69
C ILE A 221 15.11 12.00 4.54
N MET A 222 14.65 12.26 3.32
CA MET A 222 15.47 12.22 2.11
C MET A 222 16.08 13.57 1.74
N SER A 223 15.35 14.68 1.95
CA SER A 223 15.84 16.03 1.72
C SER A 223 15.16 17.06 2.64
N ARG A 224 15.83 18.19 2.89
CA ARG A 224 15.46 19.19 3.91
C ARG A 224 15.72 20.64 3.48
N VAL A 225 15.28 20.96 2.26
CA VAL A 225 15.57 22.23 1.59
C VAL A 225 14.71 23.37 2.14
N ALA A 226 15.28 24.56 2.32
CA ALA A 226 14.53 25.78 2.59
C ALA A 226 14.63 26.75 1.40
N ILE A 227 13.50 27.34 1.02
CA ILE A 227 13.40 28.26 -0.12
C ILE A 227 12.74 29.55 0.36
N ARG A 228 13.40 30.69 0.13
CA ARG A 228 12.84 32.03 0.31
C ARG A 228 12.28 32.53 -1.01
N ARG A 229 11.01 32.95 -1.00
CA ARG A 229 10.31 33.52 -2.16
C ARG A 229 9.73 34.88 -1.80
N THR A 230 9.72 35.77 -2.79
CA THR A 230 8.96 37.02 -2.77
C THR A 230 7.72 36.79 -3.64
N LYS A 231 6.53 36.93 -3.07
CA LYS A 231 5.27 36.69 -3.78
C LYS A 231 4.33 37.88 -3.64
N ASN A 232 3.77 38.31 -4.77
CA ASN A 232 2.70 39.28 -4.80
C ASN A 232 1.33 38.57 -4.74
N TYR A 233 0.40 39.08 -3.92
CA TYR A 233 -0.96 38.56 -3.78
C TYR A 233 -2.00 39.55 -4.33
N PRO A 234 -2.18 39.62 -5.65
CA PRO A 234 -3.07 40.59 -6.29
C PRO A 234 -4.55 40.39 -5.93
N SER A 235 -4.92 39.20 -5.44
CA SER A 235 -6.30 38.87 -5.07
C SER A 235 -6.78 39.57 -3.79
N CYS A 236 -5.88 39.92 -2.87
CA CYS A 236 -6.24 40.55 -1.59
C CYS A 236 -5.58 41.91 -1.37
N CYS A 237 -4.39 42.15 -1.94
CA CYS A 237 -3.64 43.39 -1.77
C CYS A 237 -3.49 44.06 -3.14
N PRO A 238 -4.27 45.13 -3.44
CA PRO A 238 -4.22 45.84 -4.71
C PRO A 238 -3.07 46.86 -4.82
N GLN A 239 -2.37 47.13 -3.71
CA GLN A 239 -1.09 47.83 -3.71
C GLN A 239 0.00 46.82 -4.06
N SER A 240 1.02 47.22 -4.82
CA SER A 240 2.14 46.42 -5.31
C SER A 240 3.09 45.94 -4.21
N ASP A 241 2.53 45.56 -3.06
CA ASP A 241 3.23 45.18 -1.86
C ASP A 241 3.50 43.68 -1.96
N ALA A 242 4.75 43.34 -2.26
CA ALA A 242 5.18 41.96 -2.24
C ALA A 242 5.33 41.47 -0.79
N TYR A 243 5.07 40.19 -0.57
CA TYR A 243 5.25 39.54 0.72
C TYR A 243 6.37 38.51 0.58
N ILE A 244 7.20 38.40 1.61
CA ILE A 244 8.25 37.38 1.65
C ILE A 244 7.75 36.18 2.45
N ASP A 245 7.89 35.00 1.86
CA ASP A 245 7.66 33.74 2.54
C ASP A 245 8.89 32.82 2.49
N ILE A 246 9.08 32.04 3.54
CA ILE A 246 10.09 31.00 3.63
C ILE A 246 9.37 29.65 3.71
N MET A 247 9.63 28.80 2.73
CA MET A 247 9.12 27.45 2.67
C MET A 247 10.20 26.45 3.07
N TYR A 248 9.93 25.64 4.08
CA TYR A 248 10.76 24.50 4.45
C TYR A 248 10.16 23.23 3.84
N TYR A 249 10.85 22.63 2.89
CA TYR A 249 10.48 21.39 2.23
C TYR A 249 11.10 20.19 2.95
N LEU A 250 10.28 19.18 3.21
CA LEU A 250 10.67 17.88 3.72
C LEU A 250 10.24 16.82 2.70
N GLU A 251 11.23 16.12 2.13
CA GLU A 251 10.98 14.94 1.31
C GLU A 251 11.10 13.70 2.20
N LEU A 252 9.99 13.00 2.36
CA LEU A 252 9.84 11.88 3.28
C LEU A 252 9.67 10.59 2.49
N ARG A 253 10.42 9.55 2.84
CA ARG A 253 10.25 8.20 2.28
C ARG A 253 9.62 7.28 3.32
N ARG A 254 8.60 6.52 2.94
CA ARG A 254 7.95 5.57 3.86
C ARG A 254 8.81 4.32 4.07
N LYS A 255 8.83 3.81 5.30
CA LYS A 255 9.36 2.48 5.65
C LYS A 255 8.28 1.42 5.42
N PRO A 256 8.35 0.59 4.35
CA PRO A 256 7.21 -0.20 3.87
C PRO A 256 7.00 -1.52 4.62
N LEU A 257 7.85 -1.89 5.59
CA LEU A 257 7.89 -3.24 6.18
C LEU A 257 6.55 -3.67 6.80
N PHE A 258 5.92 -2.79 7.57
CA PHE A 258 4.64 -3.06 8.22
C PHE A 258 3.55 -3.41 7.19
N TYR A 259 3.41 -2.59 6.16
CA TYR A 259 2.42 -2.78 5.09
C TYR A 259 2.78 -3.97 4.18
N THR A 260 4.06 -4.25 3.98
CA THR A 260 4.51 -5.39 3.17
C THR A 260 4.11 -6.72 3.83
N VAL A 261 4.33 -6.85 5.13
CA VAL A 261 3.97 -8.07 5.88
C VAL A 261 2.46 -8.20 6.07
N ASN A 262 1.77 -7.11 6.41
CA ASN A 262 0.35 -7.16 6.80
C ASN A 262 -0.63 -7.01 5.63
N LEU A 263 -0.23 -6.36 4.53
CA LEU A 263 -1.09 -6.18 3.35
C LEU A 263 -0.59 -6.98 2.15
N VAL A 264 0.68 -6.83 1.75
CA VAL A 264 1.18 -7.46 0.51
C VAL A 264 1.21 -8.98 0.63
N PHE A 265 1.78 -9.53 1.71
CA PHE A 265 1.92 -10.97 1.86
C PHE A 265 0.57 -11.74 1.90
N PRO A 266 -0.45 -11.31 2.67
CA PRO A 266 -1.78 -11.92 2.60
C PRO A 266 -2.42 -11.84 1.22
N CYS A 267 -2.28 -10.72 0.50
CA CYS A 267 -2.85 -10.56 -0.83
C CYS A 267 -2.18 -11.49 -1.86
N VAL A 268 -0.86 -11.68 -1.78
CA VAL A 268 -0.14 -12.68 -2.59
C VAL A 268 -0.60 -14.09 -2.22
N GLY A 269 -0.78 -14.39 -0.92
CA GLY A 269 -1.33 -15.67 -0.47
C GLY A 269 -2.73 -15.96 -1.04
N ILE A 270 -3.64 -14.98 -1.02
CA ILE A 270 -4.98 -15.09 -1.60
C ILE A 270 -4.90 -15.34 -3.11
N SER A 271 -4.00 -14.63 -3.81
CA SER A 271 -3.80 -14.86 -5.25
C SER A 271 -3.35 -16.28 -5.56
N PHE A 272 -2.52 -16.90 -4.71
CA PHE A 272 -2.10 -18.29 -4.86
C PHE A 272 -3.25 -19.27 -4.61
N LEU A 273 -4.12 -19.00 -3.63
CA LEU A 273 -5.32 -19.81 -3.36
C LEU A 273 -6.25 -19.90 -4.58
N THR A 274 -6.31 -18.87 -5.43
CA THR A 274 -7.10 -18.92 -6.68
C THR A 274 -6.62 -19.99 -7.66
N ILE A 275 -5.31 -20.24 -7.72
CA ILE A 275 -4.72 -21.26 -8.59
C ILE A 275 -5.06 -22.65 -8.06
N LEU A 276 -5.06 -22.82 -6.74
CA LEU A 276 -5.42 -24.08 -6.06
C LEU A 276 -6.87 -24.51 -6.35
N VAL A 277 -7.80 -23.58 -6.63
CA VAL A 277 -9.19 -23.90 -7.00
C VAL A 277 -9.26 -24.79 -8.24
N PHE A 278 -8.39 -24.56 -9.23
CA PHE A 278 -8.35 -25.36 -10.46
C PHE A 278 -7.63 -26.71 -10.29
N TYR A 279 -6.89 -26.87 -9.20
CA TYR A 279 -6.26 -28.15 -8.86
C TYR A 279 -7.23 -29.10 -8.15
N LEU A 280 -8.24 -28.55 -7.46
CA LEU A 280 -9.22 -29.34 -6.73
C LEU A 280 -10.17 -30.08 -7.70
N PRO A 281 -10.34 -31.41 -7.55
CA PRO A 281 -11.26 -32.17 -8.40
C PRO A 281 -12.72 -31.76 -8.16
N SER A 282 -13.50 -31.76 -9.23
CA SER A 282 -14.92 -31.37 -9.21
C SER A 282 -15.81 -32.37 -8.45
N ASP A 283 -15.32 -33.59 -8.18
CA ASP A 283 -16.03 -34.60 -7.37
C ASP A 283 -16.16 -34.22 -5.89
N SER A 284 -15.31 -33.34 -5.37
CA SER A 284 -15.28 -32.97 -3.95
C SER A 284 -16.44 -32.09 -3.51
N GLY A 285 -17.19 -31.46 -4.43
CA GLY A 285 -18.29 -30.54 -4.11
C GLY A 285 -17.86 -29.18 -3.51
N GLU A 286 -16.73 -29.12 -2.81
CA GLU A 286 -16.25 -27.91 -2.10
C GLU A 286 -15.61 -26.83 -3.00
N LYS A 287 -15.44 -27.11 -4.30
CA LYS A 287 -14.76 -26.23 -5.25
C LYS A 287 -15.42 -24.85 -5.37
N VAL A 288 -16.76 -24.81 -5.35
CA VAL A 288 -17.52 -23.55 -5.45
C VAL A 288 -17.44 -22.76 -4.14
N THR A 289 -17.56 -23.45 -3.01
CA THR A 289 -17.45 -22.87 -1.66
C THR A 289 -16.10 -22.18 -1.46
N LEU A 290 -15.00 -22.83 -1.85
CA LEU A 290 -13.66 -22.25 -1.81
C LEU A 290 -13.56 -20.97 -2.65
N CYS A 291 -14.10 -20.99 -3.88
CA CYS A 291 -14.02 -19.86 -4.79
C CYS A 291 -14.80 -18.63 -4.28
N ILE A 292 -16.01 -18.85 -3.74
CA ILE A 292 -16.82 -17.79 -3.12
C ILE A 292 -16.12 -17.24 -1.88
N SER A 293 -15.54 -18.11 -1.04
CA SER A 293 -14.85 -17.70 0.18
C SER A 293 -13.64 -16.82 -0.12
N ILE A 294 -12.88 -17.15 -1.18
CA ILE A 294 -11.75 -16.32 -1.67
C ILE A 294 -12.24 -14.95 -2.15
N LEU A 295 -13.35 -14.89 -2.90
CA LEU A 295 -13.93 -13.64 -3.35
C LEU A 295 -14.33 -12.74 -2.17
N VAL A 296 -15.02 -13.31 -1.17
CA VAL A 296 -15.42 -12.56 0.04
C VAL A 296 -14.20 -12.06 0.80
N ALA A 297 -13.19 -12.92 1.04
CA ALA A 297 -11.96 -12.51 1.72
C ALA A 297 -11.27 -11.34 0.99
N LEU A 298 -11.17 -11.42 -0.34
CA LEU A 298 -10.58 -10.35 -1.15
C LEU A 298 -11.37 -9.04 -1.06
N THR A 299 -12.71 -9.10 -1.07
CA THR A 299 -13.54 -7.90 -0.90
C THR A 299 -13.36 -7.25 0.47
N VAL A 300 -13.20 -8.04 1.54
CA VAL A 300 -12.91 -7.50 2.89
C VAL A 300 -11.54 -6.83 2.92
N PHE A 301 -10.51 -7.45 2.33
CA PHE A 301 -9.19 -6.83 2.21
C PHE A 301 -9.22 -5.53 1.39
N PHE A 302 -10.03 -5.48 0.33
CA PHE A 302 -10.22 -4.26 -0.45
C PHE A 302 -10.91 -3.15 0.37
N LEU A 303 -11.93 -3.48 1.17
CA LEU A 303 -12.58 -2.51 2.06
C LEU A 303 -11.59 -1.96 3.10
N LEU A 304 -10.78 -2.82 3.71
CA LEU A 304 -9.72 -2.40 4.62
C LEU A 304 -8.74 -1.43 3.93
N LEU A 305 -8.37 -1.72 2.67
CA LEU A 305 -7.51 -0.83 1.90
C LEU A 305 -8.13 0.56 1.69
N THR A 306 -9.44 0.63 1.41
CA THR A 306 -10.14 1.90 1.20
C THR A 306 -10.31 2.72 2.48
N GLU A 307 -10.22 2.09 3.65
CA GLU A 307 -10.25 2.80 4.94
C GLU A 307 -8.90 3.44 5.29
N ILE A 308 -7.78 2.85 4.87
CA ILE A 308 -6.43 3.35 5.23
C ILE A 308 -5.87 4.38 4.24
N ILE A 309 -6.37 4.45 3.00
CA ILE A 309 -5.88 5.37 1.97
C ILE A 309 -6.93 6.45 1.68
N PRO A 310 -6.56 7.72 1.51
CA PRO A 310 -7.51 8.77 1.15
C PRO A 310 -8.26 8.44 -0.15
N ALA A 311 -9.56 8.73 -0.18
CA ALA A 311 -10.38 8.63 -1.38
C ALA A 311 -10.03 9.74 -2.38
N THR A 312 -8.93 9.58 -3.13
CA THR A 312 -8.52 10.50 -4.20
C THR A 312 -8.84 9.92 -5.58
N SER A 313 -9.34 10.76 -6.48
CA SER A 313 -9.61 10.40 -7.88
C SER A 313 -8.39 10.61 -8.80
N ILE A 314 -7.32 11.21 -8.28
CA ILE A 314 -6.14 11.61 -9.07
C ILE A 314 -5.36 10.38 -9.53
N SER A 315 -5.25 9.35 -8.69
CA SER A 315 -4.51 8.14 -9.01
C SER A 315 -4.84 6.97 -8.10
N LEU A 316 -4.97 5.78 -8.68
CA LEU A 316 -5.13 4.54 -7.93
C LEU A 316 -3.78 4.07 -7.36
N PRO A 317 -3.72 3.70 -6.07
CA PRO A 317 -2.53 3.11 -5.44
C PRO A 317 -2.07 1.82 -6.11
N LEU A 318 -0.78 1.52 -6.04
CA LEU A 318 -0.19 0.30 -6.60
C LEU A 318 -0.86 -0.97 -6.06
N ILE A 319 -1.01 -1.05 -4.74
CA ILE A 319 -1.67 -2.18 -4.08
C ILE A 319 -3.17 -2.23 -4.41
N GLY A 320 -3.81 -1.08 -4.63
CA GLY A 320 -5.20 -1.00 -5.09
C GLY A 320 -5.38 -1.54 -6.51
N LYS A 321 -4.45 -1.23 -7.42
CA LYS A 321 -4.40 -1.81 -8.76
C LYS A 321 -4.23 -3.33 -8.71
N TYR A 322 -3.37 -3.82 -7.80
CA TYR A 322 -3.17 -5.25 -7.59
C TYR A 322 -4.43 -5.96 -7.06
N LEU A 323 -5.07 -5.39 -6.03
CA LEU A 323 -6.33 -5.92 -5.49
C LEU A 323 -7.46 -5.91 -6.54
N LEU A 324 -7.56 -4.85 -7.34
CA LEU A 324 -8.56 -4.79 -8.42
C LEU A 324 -8.27 -5.82 -9.51
N PHE A 325 -7.02 -5.98 -9.92
CA PHE A 325 -6.60 -7.01 -10.87
C PHE A 325 -6.95 -8.42 -10.35
N THR A 326 -6.58 -8.73 -9.10
CA THR A 326 -6.90 -10.03 -8.49
C THR A 326 -8.41 -10.23 -8.35
N MET A 327 -9.19 -9.19 -8.08
CA MET A 327 -10.66 -9.28 -7.99
C MET A 327 -11.29 -9.62 -9.34
N VAL A 328 -10.83 -9.00 -10.42
CA VAL A 328 -11.25 -9.35 -11.79
C VAL A 328 -10.85 -10.78 -12.13
N MET A 329 -9.66 -11.22 -11.75
CA MET A 329 -9.20 -12.59 -11.97
C MET A 329 -10.03 -13.61 -11.16
N VAL A 330 -10.29 -13.34 -9.88
CA VAL A 330 -11.12 -14.21 -9.02
C VAL A 330 -12.54 -14.32 -9.59
N THR A 331 -13.17 -13.22 -9.97
CA THR A 331 -14.52 -13.24 -10.54
C THR A 331 -14.58 -14.04 -11.85
N LEU A 332 -13.59 -13.88 -12.74
CA LEU A 332 -13.48 -14.71 -13.94
C LEU A 332 -13.27 -16.19 -13.57
N SER A 333 -12.46 -16.47 -12.54
CA SER A 333 -12.24 -17.84 -12.07
C SER A 333 -13.53 -18.50 -11.55
N VAL A 334 -14.39 -17.77 -10.82
CA VAL A 334 -15.71 -18.25 -10.37
C VAL A 334 -16.58 -18.64 -11.56
N VAL A 335 -16.64 -17.80 -12.59
CA VAL A 335 -17.45 -18.09 -13.79
C VAL A 335 -16.94 -19.35 -14.49
N VAL A 336 -15.63 -19.46 -14.66
CA VAL A 336 -15.00 -20.63 -15.29
C VAL A 336 -15.21 -21.91 -14.47
N THR A 337 -15.12 -21.85 -13.14
CA THR A 337 -15.33 -23.03 -12.29
C THR A 337 -16.78 -23.51 -12.34
N VAL A 338 -17.75 -22.60 -12.42
CA VAL A 338 -19.17 -22.95 -12.63
C VAL A 338 -19.37 -23.61 -14.00
N ILE A 339 -18.70 -23.13 -15.06
CA ILE A 339 -18.75 -23.75 -16.39
C ILE A 339 -18.11 -25.15 -16.35
N SER A 340 -16.95 -25.29 -15.72
CA SER A 340 -16.26 -26.58 -15.55
C SER A 340 -17.14 -27.59 -14.80
N LEU A 341 -17.78 -27.15 -13.72
CA LEU A 341 -18.72 -27.97 -12.94
C LEU A 341 -19.95 -28.35 -13.77
N ASN A 342 -20.51 -27.42 -14.56
CA ASN A 342 -21.62 -27.71 -15.46
C ASN A 342 -21.24 -28.78 -16.49
N LEU A 343 -20.03 -28.74 -17.03
CA LEU A 343 -19.52 -29.73 -17.99
C LEU A 343 -19.28 -31.09 -17.31
N HIS A 344 -18.78 -31.10 -16.08
CA HIS A 344 -18.49 -32.32 -15.32
C HIS A 344 -19.75 -33.15 -15.03
N PHE A 345 -20.87 -32.50 -14.71
CA PHE A 345 -22.15 -33.16 -14.40
C PHE A 345 -23.07 -33.35 -15.62
N ARG A 346 -22.56 -33.20 -16.85
CA ARG A 346 -23.34 -33.54 -18.06
C ARG A 346 -23.45 -35.05 -18.22
N THR A 347 -24.67 -35.48 -18.51
CA THR A 347 -25.01 -36.88 -18.78
C THR A 347 -25.47 -37.08 -20.23
N PRO A 348 -25.34 -38.30 -20.82
CA PRO A 348 -25.74 -38.59 -22.19
C PRO A 348 -27.24 -38.42 -22.45
N THR A 349 -28.06 -38.45 -21.39
CA THR A 349 -29.52 -38.23 -21.48
C THR A 349 -29.88 -36.76 -21.65
N THR A 350 -29.05 -35.84 -21.13
CA THR A 350 -29.30 -34.39 -21.20
C THR A 350 -28.59 -33.74 -22.37
N HIS A 351 -27.35 -34.16 -22.68
CA HIS A 351 -26.51 -33.52 -23.69
C HIS A 351 -25.81 -34.54 -24.59
N ARG A 352 -25.78 -34.27 -25.89
CA ARG A 352 -24.94 -34.99 -26.87
C ARG A 352 -23.66 -34.21 -27.12
N MET A 353 -22.51 -34.87 -27.00
CA MET A 353 -21.21 -34.24 -27.20
C MET A 353 -20.94 -33.96 -28.68
N PRO A 354 -20.78 -32.68 -29.09
CA PRO A 354 -20.48 -32.32 -30.47
C PRO A 354 -19.13 -32.89 -30.93
N GLU A 355 -19.00 -33.17 -32.22
CA GLU A 355 -17.75 -33.71 -32.79
C GLU A 355 -16.57 -32.74 -32.68
N TRP A 356 -16.84 -31.42 -32.72
CA TRP A 356 -15.80 -30.41 -32.50
C TRP A 356 -15.26 -30.42 -31.06
N VAL A 357 -16.11 -30.69 -30.06
CA VAL A 357 -15.70 -30.80 -28.64
C VAL A 357 -14.81 -32.02 -28.46
N LYS A 358 -15.17 -33.15 -29.08
CA LYS A 358 -14.34 -34.37 -29.10
C LYS A 358 -12.97 -34.09 -29.70
N TRP A 359 -12.90 -33.39 -30.82
CA TRP A 359 -11.63 -33.07 -31.46
C TRP A 359 -10.78 -32.11 -30.61
N LEU A 360 -11.38 -31.03 -30.09
CA LEU A 360 -10.67 -30.02 -29.31
C LEU A 360 -10.20 -30.57 -27.95
N PHE A 361 -11.12 -31.10 -27.13
CA PHE A 361 -10.82 -31.46 -25.74
C PHE A 361 -10.31 -32.90 -25.55
N LEU A 362 -10.61 -33.84 -26.47
CA LEU A 362 -10.11 -35.22 -26.34
C LEU A 362 -8.86 -35.50 -27.18
N LYS A 363 -8.59 -34.74 -28.25
CA LYS A 363 -7.45 -35.01 -29.16
C LYS A 363 -6.40 -33.90 -29.20
N PHE A 364 -6.81 -32.63 -29.22
CA PHE A 364 -5.88 -31.50 -29.37
C PHE A 364 -5.33 -31.01 -28.02
N LEU A 365 -6.19 -30.55 -27.11
CA LEU A 365 -5.79 -29.97 -25.82
C LEU A 365 -4.95 -30.90 -24.94
N PRO A 366 -5.28 -32.21 -24.78
CA PRO A 366 -4.48 -33.11 -23.95
C PRO A 366 -3.05 -33.29 -24.44
N LYS A 367 -2.81 -33.20 -25.76
CA LYS A 367 -1.46 -33.25 -26.33
C LYS A 367 -0.65 -31.99 -26.00
N VAL A 368 -1.31 -30.82 -26.01
CA VAL A 368 -0.69 -29.55 -25.62
C VAL A 368 -0.40 -29.51 -24.12
N LEU A 369 -1.31 -30.07 -23.30
CA LEU A 369 -1.23 -30.09 -21.84
C LEU A 369 -0.48 -31.31 -21.27
N PHE A 370 0.15 -32.13 -22.12
CA PHE A 370 0.84 -33.37 -21.76
C PHE A 370 0.04 -34.33 -20.86
N MET A 371 -1.29 -34.39 -21.05
CA MET A 371 -2.16 -35.32 -20.32
C MET A 371 -2.31 -36.64 -21.08
N ARG A 372 -2.14 -37.75 -20.35
CA ARG A 372 -2.39 -39.11 -20.87
C ARG A 372 -3.81 -39.53 -20.52
N ARG A 373 -4.62 -39.89 -21.53
CA ARG A 373 -5.98 -40.40 -21.30
C ARG A 373 -5.91 -41.81 -20.70
N PRO A 374 -6.59 -42.10 -19.57
CA PRO A 374 -6.46 -43.39 -18.90
C PRO A 374 -7.10 -44.62 -19.60
N LEU A 375 -7.76 -44.50 -20.76
CA LEU A 375 -8.73 -45.54 -21.19
C LEU A 375 -8.69 -45.96 -22.66
N ALA A 376 -7.61 -45.68 -23.41
CA ALA A 376 -7.58 -46.04 -24.84
C ALA A 376 -7.04 -47.46 -25.14
N ASP A 377 -6.19 -48.06 -24.30
CA ASP A 377 -5.46 -49.28 -24.70
C ASP A 377 -6.15 -50.61 -24.33
N THR A 378 -6.98 -50.66 -23.29
CA THR A 378 -7.54 -51.94 -22.80
C THR A 378 -8.77 -52.41 -23.60
N ASP A 379 -9.61 -51.49 -24.03
CA ASP A 379 -10.90 -51.81 -24.68
C ASP A 379 -10.75 -52.10 -26.19
N ASP A 380 -9.76 -51.46 -26.84
CA ASP A 380 -9.37 -51.75 -28.22
C ASP A 380 -8.70 -53.13 -28.31
N THR A 381 -8.02 -53.57 -27.24
CA THR A 381 -7.45 -54.92 -27.16
C THR A 381 -8.55 -55.96 -26.94
N TYR A 382 -9.59 -55.69 -26.13
CA TYR A 382 -10.75 -56.58 -25.99
C TYR A 382 -11.64 -56.61 -27.24
N ARG A 383 -11.82 -55.49 -27.96
CA ARG A 383 -12.49 -55.45 -29.26
C ARG A 383 -11.68 -56.11 -30.36
N ARG A 384 -10.35 -55.96 -30.39
CA ARG A 384 -9.50 -56.70 -31.33
C ARG A 384 -9.44 -58.18 -31.00
N VAL A 385 -9.51 -58.56 -29.73
CA VAL A 385 -9.65 -59.97 -29.32
C VAL A 385 -11.05 -60.49 -29.65
N SER A 386 -12.13 -59.71 -29.51
CA SER A 386 -13.48 -60.14 -29.91
C SER A 386 -13.72 -60.09 -31.43
N GLN A 387 -13.03 -59.23 -32.18
CA GLN A 387 -13.01 -59.23 -33.65
C GLN A 387 -12.07 -60.31 -34.21
N ARG A 388 -10.86 -60.52 -33.65
CA ARG A 388 -9.99 -61.63 -34.07
C ARG A 388 -10.52 -63.00 -33.65
N ARG A 389 -11.28 -63.08 -32.54
CA ARG A 389 -12.03 -64.28 -32.17
C ARG A 389 -13.41 -64.33 -32.83
N GLY A 390 -13.85 -63.24 -33.46
CA GLY A 390 -15.08 -63.12 -34.24
C GLY A 390 -14.95 -63.54 -35.70
N ASP A 391 -13.72 -63.70 -36.21
CA ASP A 391 -13.46 -64.31 -37.53
C ASP A 391 -13.19 -65.83 -37.47
N ASN A 392 -13.04 -66.40 -36.27
CA ASN A 392 -12.86 -67.85 -36.06
C ASN A 392 -13.76 -68.45 -34.96
N CYS A 393 -14.77 -67.71 -34.49
CA CYS A 393 -15.92 -68.33 -33.85
C CYS A 393 -16.87 -68.66 -34.98
N GLU A 394 -16.95 -69.95 -35.35
CA GLU A 394 -18.08 -70.48 -36.10
C GLU A 394 -19.35 -69.81 -35.61
N LYS A 395 -20.06 -69.17 -36.54
CA LYS A 395 -21.41 -68.66 -36.29
C LYS A 395 -22.21 -69.77 -35.65
N VAL A 396 -22.41 -69.73 -34.34
CA VAL A 396 -23.57 -70.34 -33.72
C VAL A 396 -24.75 -69.48 -34.17
N ALA A 397 -25.17 -69.72 -35.41
CA ALA A 397 -26.36 -69.17 -36.01
C ALA A 397 -27.54 -69.88 -35.36
N ILE A 398 -28.03 -69.33 -34.24
CA ILE A 398 -29.39 -69.61 -33.83
C ILE A 398 -30.26 -68.72 -34.72
N ASN A 399 -30.63 -69.29 -35.87
CA ASN A 399 -31.52 -68.66 -36.84
C ASN A 399 -32.84 -68.28 -36.15
N TYR A 400 -33.10 -66.98 -36.13
CA TYR A 400 -34.45 -66.44 -36.07
C TYR A 400 -35.27 -67.10 -37.18
N HIS A 401 -36.39 -67.70 -36.82
CA HIS A 401 -37.42 -68.09 -37.75
C HIS A 401 -37.80 -66.90 -38.63
N GLU A 402 -37.45 -66.92 -39.91
CA GLU A 402 -38.33 -66.35 -40.93
C GLU A 402 -38.14 -67.04 -42.29
N HIS A 403 -39.29 -67.35 -42.88
CA HIS A 403 -39.55 -68.20 -44.02
C HIS A 403 -38.68 -67.97 -45.27
N ARG A 404 -38.02 -69.02 -45.77
CA ARG A 404 -38.24 -69.60 -47.12
C ARG A 404 -37.31 -70.81 -47.32
N VAL A 405 -37.92 -71.98 -47.45
CA VAL A 405 -37.24 -73.24 -47.76
C VAL A 405 -36.62 -73.14 -49.15
N SER A 406 -35.31 -72.95 -49.22
CA SER A 406 -34.53 -73.24 -50.44
C SER A 406 -33.96 -74.65 -50.32
N ARG A 407 -34.14 -75.43 -51.37
CA ARG A 407 -34.19 -76.89 -51.42
C ARG A 407 -32.83 -77.60 -51.33
N ASP A 408 -31.77 -76.91 -50.91
CA ASP A 408 -30.38 -77.38 -51.05
C ASP A 408 -29.66 -77.73 -49.72
N ILE A 409 -30.31 -77.52 -48.56
CA ILE A 409 -29.75 -77.89 -47.23
C ILE A 409 -30.05 -79.36 -46.86
N GLY A 410 -30.77 -80.10 -47.69
CA GLY A 410 -31.12 -81.50 -47.45
C GLY A 410 -29.96 -82.50 -47.56
N ARG A 411 -28.75 -82.08 -47.97
CA ARG A 411 -27.61 -83.00 -48.21
C ARG A 411 -26.44 -82.90 -47.24
N ALA A 412 -26.37 -81.86 -46.41
CA ALA A 412 -25.19 -81.63 -45.56
C ALA A 412 -25.38 -81.99 -44.06
N LEU A 413 -26.58 -82.42 -43.65
CA LEU A 413 -26.91 -82.67 -42.24
C LEU A 413 -27.32 -84.12 -41.95
N SER A 414 -26.78 -85.10 -42.69
CA SER A 414 -27.12 -86.53 -42.53
C SER A 414 -26.17 -87.31 -41.62
N THR A 415 -25.26 -86.67 -40.87
CA THR A 415 -24.22 -87.38 -40.09
C THR A 415 -23.89 -86.75 -38.73
N SER A 416 -24.87 -86.55 -37.84
CA SER A 416 -24.63 -86.53 -36.38
C SER A 416 -25.95 -86.72 -35.61
N PRO A 417 -26.03 -87.61 -34.59
CA PRO A 417 -27.25 -87.82 -33.83
C PRO A 417 -27.36 -86.75 -32.75
N VAL A 418 -28.02 -85.64 -33.06
CA VAL A 418 -28.42 -84.69 -32.02
C VAL A 418 -29.75 -85.19 -31.44
N ASP A 419 -29.73 -85.46 -30.13
CA ASP A 419 -30.85 -86.01 -29.35
C ASP A 419 -32.13 -85.14 -29.48
N GLU A 420 -33.21 -85.73 -29.99
CA GLU A 420 -34.52 -85.11 -30.26
C GLU A 420 -35.15 -84.48 -28.98
N ARG A 421 -34.78 -84.99 -27.81
CA ARG A 421 -35.17 -84.49 -26.48
C ARG A 421 -34.56 -83.14 -26.14
N ILE A 422 -33.29 -82.94 -26.50
CA ILE A 422 -32.55 -81.70 -26.22
C ILE A 422 -33.14 -80.58 -27.10
N GLN A 423 -33.52 -80.90 -28.33
CA GLN A 423 -34.14 -79.96 -29.26
C GLN A 423 -35.52 -79.50 -28.74
N LYS A 424 -36.37 -80.40 -28.23
CA LYS A 424 -37.67 -80.04 -27.62
C LYS A 424 -37.56 -79.17 -26.36
N LEU A 425 -36.50 -79.36 -25.55
CA LEU A 425 -36.22 -78.53 -24.36
C LEU A 425 -35.82 -77.10 -24.72
N TYR A 426 -35.08 -76.90 -25.81
CA TYR A 426 -34.69 -75.58 -26.32
C TYR A 426 -35.89 -74.75 -26.84
N TYR A 427 -36.95 -75.40 -27.33
CA TYR A 427 -38.20 -74.75 -27.78
C TYR A 427 -39.26 -74.60 -26.68
N SER A 428 -38.96 -74.96 -25.43
CA SER A 428 -39.87 -74.72 -24.31
C SER A 428 -40.08 -73.20 -24.12
N PRO A 429 -41.34 -72.73 -23.95
CA PRO A 429 -41.62 -71.30 -23.79
C PRO A 429 -40.89 -70.67 -22.58
N ALA A 430 -40.54 -71.45 -21.56
CA ALA A 430 -39.75 -70.98 -20.43
C ALA A 430 -38.27 -70.71 -20.80
N VAL A 431 -37.69 -71.52 -21.69
CA VAL A 431 -36.29 -71.40 -22.12
C VAL A 431 -36.12 -70.25 -23.11
N VAL A 432 -37.07 -70.10 -24.05
CA VAL A 432 -37.11 -68.95 -24.97
C VAL A 432 -37.24 -67.63 -24.21
N LYS A 433 -38.15 -67.57 -23.22
CA LYS A 433 -38.32 -66.38 -22.36
C LYS A 433 -37.08 -66.08 -21.52
N ALA A 434 -36.36 -67.10 -21.03
CA ALA A 434 -35.10 -66.91 -20.33
C ALA A 434 -34.01 -66.35 -21.25
N PHE A 435 -33.92 -66.83 -22.49
CA PHE A 435 -33.01 -66.30 -23.50
C PHE A 435 -33.32 -64.84 -23.85
N GLU A 436 -34.59 -64.49 -24.07
CA GLU A 436 -35.02 -63.10 -24.31
C GLU A 436 -34.62 -62.18 -23.14
N ASN A 437 -34.82 -62.62 -21.90
CA ASN A 437 -34.41 -61.87 -20.71
C ASN A 437 -32.88 -61.67 -20.64
N VAL A 438 -32.08 -62.69 -20.99
CA VAL A 438 -30.62 -62.59 -21.02
C VAL A 438 -30.15 -61.65 -22.13
N CYS A 439 -30.75 -61.73 -23.32
CA CYS A 439 -30.48 -60.79 -24.42
C CYS A 439 -30.82 -59.35 -24.02
N PHE A 440 -31.96 -59.13 -23.37
CA PHE A 440 -32.36 -57.81 -22.86
C PHE A 440 -31.40 -57.29 -21.79
N ILE A 441 -30.97 -58.14 -20.83
CA ILE A 441 -29.97 -57.77 -19.82
C ILE A 441 -28.63 -57.43 -20.49
N ALA A 442 -28.20 -58.20 -21.49
CA ALA A 442 -26.97 -57.94 -22.23
C ALA A 442 -27.05 -56.60 -23.00
N GLU A 443 -28.19 -56.29 -23.62
CA GLU A 443 -28.40 -54.99 -24.27
C GLU A 443 -28.44 -53.83 -23.28
N LEU A 444 -29.08 -53.99 -22.13
CA LEU A 444 -29.09 -53.02 -21.04
C LEU A 444 -27.68 -52.75 -20.51
N LEU A 445 -26.90 -53.81 -20.24
CA LEU A 445 -25.51 -53.70 -19.81
C LEU A 445 -24.67 -52.99 -20.89
N LYS A 446 -24.82 -53.36 -22.16
CA LYS A 446 -24.09 -52.72 -23.27
C LYS A 446 -24.48 -51.25 -23.48
N LYS A 447 -25.74 -50.89 -23.22
CA LYS A 447 -26.21 -49.50 -23.24
C LYS A 447 -25.65 -48.73 -22.06
N LYS A 448 -25.71 -49.30 -20.85
CA LYS A 448 -25.12 -48.74 -19.63
C LYS A 448 -23.62 -48.49 -19.80
N ASP A 449 -22.87 -49.46 -20.29
CA ASP A 449 -21.43 -49.31 -20.57
C ASP A 449 -21.13 -48.20 -21.60
N ARG A 450 -22.04 -47.96 -22.56
CA ARG A 450 -21.88 -46.88 -23.53
C ARG A 450 -22.17 -45.52 -22.90
N ASP A 451 -23.21 -45.44 -22.09
CA ASP A 451 -23.59 -44.22 -21.38
C ASP A 451 -22.51 -43.84 -20.35
N ASP A 452 -22.01 -44.82 -19.59
CA ASP A 452 -20.91 -44.65 -18.63
C ASP A 452 -19.62 -44.14 -19.32
N LYS A 453 -19.30 -44.61 -20.54
CA LYS A 453 -18.17 -44.09 -21.34
C LYS A 453 -18.35 -42.62 -21.76
N VAL A 454 -19.58 -42.21 -22.07
CA VAL A 454 -19.85 -40.80 -22.44
C VAL A 454 -19.76 -39.91 -21.20
N ASP A 455 -20.20 -40.40 -20.04
CA ASP A 455 -20.03 -39.71 -18.76
C ASP A 455 -18.55 -39.52 -18.42
N GLU A 456 -17.72 -40.56 -18.56
CA GLU A 456 -16.27 -40.46 -18.38
C GLU A 456 -15.61 -39.45 -19.34
N ASP A 457 -16.10 -39.37 -20.58
CA ASP A 457 -15.62 -38.40 -21.56
C ASP A 457 -15.94 -36.96 -21.15
N TRP A 458 -17.13 -36.68 -20.63
CA TRP A 458 -17.49 -35.35 -20.11
C TRP A 458 -16.66 -34.97 -18.88
N LYS A 459 -16.45 -35.91 -17.96
CA LYS A 459 -15.56 -35.70 -16.81
C LYS A 459 -14.13 -35.40 -17.25
N TYR A 460 -13.64 -36.12 -18.25
CA TYR A 460 -12.31 -35.87 -18.81
C TYR A 460 -12.22 -34.50 -19.48
N VAL A 461 -13.25 -34.07 -20.22
CA VAL A 461 -13.32 -32.72 -20.79
C VAL A 461 -13.25 -31.65 -19.69
N ALA A 462 -13.97 -31.82 -18.58
CA ALA A 462 -13.93 -30.90 -17.45
C ALA A 462 -12.53 -30.86 -16.80
N MET A 463 -11.89 -32.01 -16.56
CA MET A 463 -10.52 -32.07 -16.05
C MET A 463 -9.51 -31.38 -16.98
N VAL A 464 -9.66 -31.56 -18.29
CA VAL A 464 -8.79 -30.94 -19.28
C VAL A 464 -8.96 -29.42 -19.29
N LEU A 465 -10.20 -28.95 -19.16
CA LEU A 465 -10.54 -27.54 -19.05
C LEU A 465 -9.97 -26.91 -17.77
N ASP A 466 -10.09 -27.58 -16.62
CA ASP A 466 -9.50 -27.13 -15.36
C ASP A 466 -7.98 -26.96 -15.46
N ARG A 467 -7.29 -27.91 -16.11
CA ARG A 467 -5.84 -27.83 -16.33
C ARG A 467 -5.41 -26.71 -17.27
N LEU A 468 -6.20 -26.47 -18.32
CA LEU A 468 -5.96 -25.33 -19.23
C LEU A 468 -6.03 -24.02 -18.45
N PHE A 469 -7.10 -23.84 -17.68
CA PHE A 469 -7.30 -22.63 -16.89
C PHE A 469 -6.29 -22.52 -15.76
N LEU A 470 -5.88 -23.61 -15.12
CA LEU A 470 -4.78 -23.61 -14.15
C LEU A 470 -3.52 -22.98 -14.74
N LEU A 471 -3.10 -23.38 -15.95
CA LEU A 471 -1.91 -22.81 -16.59
C LEU A 471 -2.10 -21.34 -16.99
N LEU A 472 -3.24 -21.00 -17.59
CA LEU A 472 -3.55 -19.61 -17.98
C LEU A 472 -3.58 -18.68 -16.78
N PHE A 473 -4.31 -19.04 -15.73
CA PHE A 473 -4.42 -18.25 -14.49
C PHE A 473 -3.10 -18.22 -13.74
N SER A 474 -2.34 -19.31 -13.67
CA SER A 474 -1.02 -19.31 -13.03
C SER A 474 -0.06 -18.34 -13.71
N PHE A 475 0.00 -18.35 -15.05
CA PHE A 475 0.84 -17.42 -15.81
C PHE A 475 0.37 -15.98 -15.67
N ALA A 476 -0.93 -15.73 -15.78
CA ALA A 476 -1.51 -14.40 -15.64
C ALA A 476 -1.32 -13.83 -14.22
N CYS A 477 -1.52 -14.63 -13.18
CA CYS A 477 -1.26 -14.23 -11.80
C CYS A 477 0.23 -13.97 -11.57
N PHE A 478 1.12 -14.87 -11.99
CA PHE A 478 2.56 -14.68 -11.81
C PHE A 478 3.08 -13.42 -12.51
N ILE A 479 2.73 -13.21 -13.78
CA ILE A 479 3.12 -12.01 -14.52
C ILE A 479 2.47 -10.77 -13.94
N GLY A 480 1.19 -10.83 -13.59
CA GLY A 480 0.47 -9.70 -12.97
C GLY A 480 1.12 -9.27 -11.66
N THR A 481 1.41 -10.22 -10.76
CA THR A 481 2.06 -9.94 -9.48
C THR A 481 3.46 -9.37 -9.67
N VAL A 482 4.30 -9.98 -10.53
CA VAL A 482 5.67 -9.51 -10.78
C VAL A 482 5.66 -8.12 -11.42
N THR A 483 4.81 -7.91 -12.44
CA THR A 483 4.75 -6.64 -13.17
C THR A 483 4.28 -5.51 -12.27
N ILE A 484 3.25 -5.73 -11.43
CA ILE A 484 2.71 -4.68 -10.58
C ILE A 484 3.67 -4.38 -9.42
N LEU A 485 4.25 -5.39 -8.76
CA LEU A 485 5.15 -5.15 -7.63
C LEU A 485 6.47 -4.47 -8.07
N LEU A 486 7.01 -4.81 -9.24
CA LEU A 486 8.27 -4.24 -9.73
C LEU A 486 8.14 -2.83 -10.34
N GLN A 487 6.93 -2.29 -10.45
CA GLN A 487 6.73 -0.92 -10.96
C GLN A 487 7.14 0.16 -9.95
N ALA A 488 7.20 -0.14 -8.65
CA ALA A 488 7.51 0.85 -7.62
C ALA A 488 8.95 1.36 -7.80
N PRO A 489 9.17 2.68 -8.04
CA PRO A 489 10.50 3.23 -8.32
C PRO A 489 11.43 3.18 -7.10
N THR A 490 10.88 3.31 -5.91
CA THR A 490 11.59 3.27 -4.62
C THR A 490 12.27 1.92 -4.34
N LEU A 491 11.85 0.83 -5.00
CA LEU A 491 12.57 -0.45 -4.94
C LEU A 491 13.97 -0.39 -5.55
N TYR A 492 14.21 0.56 -6.46
CA TYR A 492 15.49 0.77 -7.14
C TYR A 492 16.24 1.99 -6.60
N ASP A 493 15.69 2.67 -5.60
CA ASP A 493 16.30 3.87 -5.03
C ASP A 493 17.33 3.50 -3.96
N SER A 494 18.60 3.76 -4.27
CA SER A 494 19.74 3.48 -3.39
C SER A 494 20.18 4.69 -2.56
N ARG A 495 19.42 5.80 -2.56
CA ARG A 495 19.75 6.97 -1.73
C ARG A 495 19.60 6.62 -0.26
N GLU A 496 20.62 6.93 0.53
CA GLU A 496 20.58 6.82 1.99
C GLU A 496 19.81 7.98 2.60
N ALA A 497 19.07 7.69 3.68
CA ALA A 497 18.30 8.71 4.39
C ALA A 497 19.21 9.57 5.27
N ILE A 498 18.97 10.89 5.28
CA ILE A 498 19.80 11.89 5.98
C ILE A 498 19.70 11.72 7.49
N ASP A 499 18.58 11.24 8.00
CA ASP A 499 18.33 11.05 9.42
C ASP A 499 19.07 9.85 10.04
N LEU A 500 19.67 8.97 9.22
CA LEU A 500 20.43 7.81 9.70
C LEU A 500 21.62 8.20 10.59
N GLN A 501 22.28 9.33 10.31
CA GLN A 501 23.40 9.83 11.12
C GLN A 501 22.99 10.31 12.51
N TYR A 502 21.71 10.64 12.70
CA TYR A 502 21.16 11.11 13.99
C TYR A 502 20.50 9.98 14.78
N ARG A 503 20.44 8.76 14.23
CA ARG A 503 19.93 7.59 14.94
C ARG A 503 20.89 7.22 16.08
N PRO A 504 20.42 7.02 17.32
CA PRO A 504 21.28 6.56 18.39
C PRO A 504 21.91 5.21 18.01
N ALA A 505 23.22 5.08 18.22
CA ALA A 505 24.05 3.95 17.77
C ALA A 505 23.56 2.56 18.23
N ASN A 506 22.65 2.49 19.20
CA ASN A 506 22.03 1.24 19.66
C ASN A 506 21.00 0.65 18.68
N ILE A 507 20.62 1.36 17.62
CA ILE A 507 19.62 0.89 16.62
C ILE A 507 20.28 0.62 15.25
N SER A 508 21.55 1.00 15.06
CA SER A 508 22.24 0.95 13.75
C SER A 508 23.07 -0.31 13.50
N THR A 509 23.09 -1.30 14.40
CA THR A 509 23.75 -2.58 14.09
C THR A 509 22.76 -3.55 13.46
N PRO A 510 22.88 -3.89 12.16
CA PRO A 510 22.27 -5.10 11.67
C PRO A 510 22.94 -6.24 12.44
N VAL A 511 22.14 -7.01 13.18
CA VAL A 511 22.59 -8.28 13.74
C VAL A 511 22.80 -9.19 12.52
N THR A 512 24.01 -9.19 11.98
CA THR A 512 24.49 -10.29 11.15
C THR A 512 24.60 -11.51 12.06
N GLN A 513 23.60 -12.39 11.98
CA GLN A 513 23.71 -13.79 12.36
C GLN A 513 23.42 -14.66 11.14
#